data_AF-L0PG42-F1
#
_entry.id   AF-L0PG42-F1
#
_cell.length_a   1.000
_cell.length_b   1.000
_cell.length_c   1.000
_cell.angle_alpha   90.00
_cell.angle_beta   90.00
_cell.angle_gamma   90.00
#
_symmetry.space_group_name_H-M   'P 1'
#
loop_
_entity.id
_entity.type
_entity.pdbx_description
1 polymer ?
#
loop_
_entity_poly.entity_id
_entity_poly.type
_entity_poly.pdbx_seq_one_letter_code
_entity_poly.pdbx_strand_id
1 'polypeptide(L)'
;MLAVPGKFPTPVSHAEELSVKLSDAKATIKFQLKRVAVGNVGLTEDQLVANIVMAINFLVSLLKKGWQNVGSLVIKSTMGKPFRLY
;
A
#
# COMPACT_ATOMS: atom_id res chain seq x y z
N MET A 1 7.00 16.58 -23.46
CA MET A 1 7.73 15.97 -22.32
C MET A 1 7.47 16.85 -21.11
N LEU A 2 6.76 16.49 -20.04
CA LEU A 2 6.65 15.24 -19.28
C LEU A 2 5.28 15.24 -18.57
N ALA A 3 4.38 14.31 -18.86
CA ALA A 3 3.17 14.11 -18.04
C ALA A 3 2.63 12.69 -18.24
N VAL A 4 3.26 11.72 -17.58
CA VAL A 4 2.58 10.44 -17.30
C VAL A 4 1.63 10.71 -16.14
N PRO A 5 0.31 10.49 -16.27
CA PRO A 5 -0.65 10.85 -15.23
C PRO A 5 -0.35 10.04 -13.95
N GLY A 6 -0.16 10.75 -12.83
CA GLY A 6 -0.10 10.15 -11.50
C GLY A 6 1.23 10.25 -10.74
N LYS A 7 2.23 11.00 -11.22
CA LYS A 7 3.46 11.28 -10.44
C LYS A 7 3.81 12.77 -10.51
N PHE A 8 3.15 13.58 -9.68
CA PHE A 8 3.57 14.96 -9.45
C PHE A 8 4.84 14.96 -8.58
N PRO A 9 5.88 15.71 -8.96
CA PRO A 9 7.08 15.82 -8.14
C PRO A 9 6.73 16.53 -6.83
N THR A 10 7.06 15.89 -5.72
CA THR A 10 6.94 16.48 -4.39
C THR A 10 8.04 17.56 -4.24
N PRO A 11 7.70 18.77 -3.76
CA PRO A 11 8.71 19.80 -3.51
C PRO A 11 9.64 19.33 -2.38
N VAL A 12 10.95 19.57 -2.55
CA VAL A 12 11.98 19.22 -1.56
C VAL A 12 12.68 20.49 -1.11
N SER A 13 12.85 20.66 0.20
CA SER A 13 13.60 21.78 0.80
C SER A 13 15.07 21.40 0.99
N HIS A 14 16.00 22.36 0.89
CA HIS A 14 17.44 22.14 1.05
C HIS A 14 17.88 21.68 2.45
N ALA A 15 16.96 21.67 3.43
CA ALA A 15 17.23 21.31 4.82
C ALA A 15 16.99 19.82 5.14
N GLU A 16 16.45 19.04 4.19
CA GLU A 16 16.08 17.65 4.43
C GLU A 16 17.00 16.69 3.67
N GLU A 17 17.48 15.65 4.35
CA GLU A 17 18.24 14.59 3.70
C GLU A 17 17.36 13.84 2.69
N LEU A 18 17.75 13.93 1.41
CA LEU A 18 17.07 13.27 0.30
C LEU A 18 16.98 11.75 0.48
N SER A 19 17.94 11.13 1.17
CA SER A 19 17.99 9.70 1.48
C SER A 19 16.76 9.23 2.28
N VAL A 20 16.39 9.99 3.31
CA VAL A 20 15.25 9.70 4.19
C VAL A 20 13.95 9.84 3.41
N LYS A 21 13.77 10.93 2.65
CA LYS A 21 12.59 11.12 1.79
C LYS A 21 12.46 10.06 0.70
N LEU A 22 13.56 9.58 0.15
CA LEU A 22 13.56 8.49 -0.82
C LEU A 22 13.15 7.15 -0.17
N SER A 23 13.59 6.90 1.07
CA SER A 23 13.16 5.72 1.82
C SER A 23 11.67 5.77 2.13
N ASP A 24 11.17 6.91 2.61
CA ASP A 24 9.74 7.11 2.88
C ASP A 24 8.90 7.06 1.61
N ALA A 25 9.33 7.69 0.52
CA ALA A 25 8.61 7.64 -0.75
C ALA A 25 8.59 6.23 -1.36
N LYS A 26 9.62 5.41 -1.12
CA LYS A 26 9.66 3.99 -1.50
C LYS A 26 8.77 3.13 -0.61
N ALA A 27 8.67 3.46 0.68
CA ALA A 27 7.80 2.80 1.65
C ALA A 27 6.32 3.25 1.54
N THR A 28 6.07 4.42 0.94
CA THR A 28 4.72 4.96 0.76
C THR A 28 4.04 4.26 -0.41
N ILE A 29 3.25 3.25 -0.10
CA ILE A 29 2.38 2.60 -1.07
C ILE A 29 1.23 3.56 -1.41
N LYS A 30 1.10 3.93 -2.69
CA LYS A 30 -0.11 4.62 -3.17
C LYS A 30 -1.29 3.65 -3.07
N PHE A 31 -2.13 3.83 -2.06
CA PHE A 31 -3.37 3.09 -1.91
C PHE A 31 -4.32 3.43 -3.06
N GLN A 32 -4.37 2.57 -4.08
CA GLN A 32 -5.52 2.52 -4.97
C GLN A 32 -6.59 1.66 -4.31
N LEU A 33 -7.82 2.17 -4.26
CA LEU A 33 -9.01 1.53 -3.67
C LEU A 33 -9.30 0.11 -4.18
N LYS A 34 -8.61 -0.38 -5.21
CA LYS A 34 -8.81 -1.71 -5.82
C LYS A 34 -7.69 -2.72 -5.54
N ARG A 35 -6.44 -2.29 -5.36
CA ARG A 35 -5.27 -3.18 -5.18
C ARG A 35 -4.19 -2.48 -4.38
N VAL A 36 -3.74 -3.14 -3.31
CA VAL A 36 -2.66 -2.66 -2.45
C VAL A 36 -1.52 -3.68 -2.52
N ALA A 37 -0.30 -3.21 -2.75
CA ALA A 37 0.89 -4.05 -2.66
C ALA A 37 1.36 -4.09 -1.21
N VAL A 38 1.34 -5.26 -0.58
CA VAL A 38 1.54 -5.40 0.87
C VAL A 38 2.91 -6.00 1.23
N GLY A 39 3.63 -6.55 0.25
CA GLY A 39 4.96 -7.10 0.47
C GLY A 39 5.64 -7.62 -0.80
N ASN A 40 6.92 -7.97 -0.67
CA ASN A 40 7.77 -8.55 -1.71
C ASN A 40 8.40 -9.87 -1.21
N VAL A 41 8.96 -10.68 -2.11
CA VAL A 41 9.49 -12.05 -1.88
C VAL A 41 10.59 -12.12 -0.79
N GLY A 42 11.23 -11.00 -0.46
CA GLY A 42 12.28 -10.92 0.57
C GLY A 42 11.81 -10.54 1.98
N LEU A 43 10.50 -10.35 2.22
CA LEU A 43 9.97 -10.06 3.57
C LEU A 43 9.68 -11.37 4.32
N THR A 44 9.82 -11.34 5.65
CA THR A 44 9.42 -12.45 6.51
C THR A 44 7.90 -12.54 6.62
N GLU A 45 7.40 -13.73 6.97
CA GLU A 45 5.96 -13.98 7.11
C GLU A 45 5.31 -13.06 8.15
N ASP A 46 5.97 -12.82 9.29
CA ASP A 46 5.48 -11.94 10.34
C ASP A 46 5.33 -10.49 9.87
N GLN A 47 6.33 -9.99 9.12
CA GLN A 47 6.27 -8.65 8.54
C GLN A 47 5.15 -8.55 7.50
N LEU A 48 4.94 -9.62 6.72
CA LEU A 48 3.86 -9.70 5.76
C LEU A 48 2.49 -9.61 6.44
N VAL A 49 2.29 -10.39 7.52
CA VAL A 49 1.04 -10.37 8.30
C VAL A 49 0.80 -9.00 8.91
N ALA A 50 1.83 -8.39 9.52
CA ALA A 50 1.72 -7.05 10.08
C ALA A 50 1.30 -6.02 9.01
N ASN A 51 1.93 -6.07 7.83
CA ASN A 51 1.59 -5.19 6.72
C ASN A 51 0.17 -5.42 6.20
N ILE A 52 -0.29 -6.68 6.14
CA ILE A 52 -1.66 -7.05 5.75
C ILE A 52 -2.68 -6.43 6.71
N VAL A 53 -2.49 -6.60 8.01
CA VAL A 53 -3.40 -6.07 9.02
C VAL A 53 -3.43 -4.54 8.97
N MET A 54 -2.27 -3.88 8.88
CA MET A 54 -2.19 -2.43 8.75
C MET A 54 -2.91 -1.91 7.50
N ALA A 55 -2.70 -2.57 6.34
CA ALA A 55 -3.35 -2.19 5.09
C ALA A 55 -4.87 -2.36 5.13
N ILE A 56 -5.37 -3.44 5.75
CA ILE A 56 -6.81 -3.67 5.94
C ILE A 56 -7.41 -2.60 6.84
N ASN A 57 -6.79 -2.32 7.99
CA ASN A 57 -7.29 -1.34 8.95
C ASN A 57 -7.33 0.08 8.36
N PHE A 58 -6.31 0.44 7.59
CA PHE A 58 -6.29 1.71 6.87
C PHE A 58 -7.37 1.76 5.77
N LEU A 59 -7.61 0.67 5.05
CA LEU A 59 -8.66 0.63 4.04
C LEU A 59 -10.07 0.77 4.65
N VAL A 60 -10.31 0.12 5.79
CA VAL A 60 -11.58 0.21 6.53
C VAL A 60 -11.81 1.64 7.05
N SER A 61 -10.76 2.34 7.51
CA SER A 61 -10.89 3.70 8.03
C SER A 61 -11.24 4.73 6.94
N LEU A 62 -10.93 4.45 5.67
CA LEU A 62 -11.32 5.29 4.53
C LEU A 62 -12.80 5.12 4.14
N LEU A 63 -13.45 4.02 4.54
CA LEU A 63 -14.83 3.74 4.18
C LEU A 63 -15.80 4.39 5.18
N LYS A 64 -16.76 5.19 4.69
CA LYS A 64 -17.78 5.88 5.52
C LYS A 64 -18.59 4.97 6.45
N LYS A 65 -18.68 3.67 6.16
CA LYS A 65 -19.36 2.66 6.99
C LYS A 65 -18.43 1.50 7.40
N GLY A 66 -17.11 1.68 7.26
CA GLY A 66 -16.11 0.68 7.62
C GLY A 66 -16.39 -0.70 7.01
N TRP A 67 -16.43 -1.72 7.89
CA TRP A 67 -16.62 -3.13 7.54
C TRP A 67 -17.94 -3.44 6.82
N GLN A 68 -19.00 -2.63 6.98
CA GLN A 68 -20.25 -2.85 6.25
C GLN A 68 -20.12 -2.62 4.73
N ASN A 69 -19.13 -1.83 4.31
CA ASN A 69 -18.84 -1.58 2.90
C ASN A 69 -17.76 -2.53 2.34
N VAL A 70 -17.28 -3.48 3.14
CA VAL A 70 -16.30 -4.49 2.71
C VAL A 70 -17.06 -5.73 2.25
N GLY A 71 -17.26 -5.88 0.93
CA GLY A 71 -17.98 -7.02 0.37
C GLY A 71 -17.14 -8.30 0.24
N SER A 72 -15.87 -8.17 -0.14
CA SER A 72 -14.94 -9.30 -0.15
C SER A 72 -13.50 -8.83 -0.02
N LEU A 73 -12.69 -9.55 0.76
CA LEU A 73 -11.26 -9.32 0.89
C LEU A 73 -10.50 -10.55 0.41
N VAL A 74 -9.64 -10.36 -0.60
CA VAL A 74 -8.88 -11.44 -1.23
C VAL A 74 -7.40 -11.08 -1.22
N ILE A 75 -6.60 -11.97 -0.64
CA ILE A 75 -5.15 -11.92 -0.70
C ILE A 75 -4.71 -12.82 -1.84
N LYS A 76 -3.83 -12.33 -2.71
CA LYS A 76 -3.19 -13.15 -3.73
C LYS A 76 -1.72 -12.82 -3.82
N SER A 77 -0.91 -13.82 -4.11
CA SER A 77 0.45 -13.60 -4.59
C SER A 77 0.43 -13.29 -6.10
N THR A 78 1.55 -12.77 -6.63
CA THR A 78 1.67 -12.40 -8.05
C THR A 78 1.40 -13.58 -8.99
N MET A 79 1.78 -14.80 -8.56
CA MET A 79 1.74 -16.01 -9.39
C MET A 79 0.92 -17.17 -8.78
N GLY A 80 0.30 -16.97 -7.60
CA GLY A 80 -0.41 -18.02 -6.88
C GLY A 80 -1.94 -17.87 -6.90
N LYS A 81 -2.62 -18.88 -6.37
CA LYS A 81 -4.07 -18.88 -6.23
C LYS A 81 -4.52 -17.83 -5.19
N PRO A 82 -5.61 -17.10 -5.45
CA PRO A 82 -6.17 -16.15 -4.50
C PRO A 82 -6.79 -16.88 -3.29
N PHE A 83 -6.52 -16.37 -2.09
CA PHE A 83 -7.15 -16.80 -0.84
C PHE A 83 -8.12 -15.72 -0.35
N ARG A 84 -9.35 -16.11 -0.05
CA ARG A 84 -10.40 -15.20 0.40
C ARG A 84 -10.45 -15.19 1.93
N LEU A 85 -10.31 -14.01 2.51
CA LEU A 85 -10.44 -13.78 3.95
C LEU A 85 -11.89 -13.48 4.36
N TYR A 86 -12.64 -12.77 3.51
CA TYR A 86 -14.04 -12.37 3.72
C TYR A 86 -14.76 -12.33 2.37
#